data_AF-A0A7S2XM93-F1
#
_entry.id   AF-A0A7S2XM93-F1
#
_cell.length_a   1.000
_cell.length_b   1.000
_cell.length_c   1.000
_cell.angle_alpha   90.00
_cell.angle_beta   90.00
_cell.angle_gamma   90.00
#
_symmetry.space_group_name_H-M   'P 1'
#
loop_
_entity.id
_entity.type
_entity.pdbx_description
1 polymer ?
#
loop_
_entity_poly.entity_id
_entity_poly.type
_entity_poly.pdbx_seq_one_letter_code
_entity_poly.pdbx_strand_id
1 'polypeptide(L)'
;NGKHALDGASECMKRLHQDDKKCVILSNTSSLSQSTLDQLPNLGFNPAHFRGAVTSGEEASKYISQTFGQPNNNEKRRNNKALWITWDKQKRPDPLDFFAACGNIDPTCEVEDADFILLHGCQTIRGKESEVCSSLGSFMETGQLDDIDPILKQCQKRGLPMVCANPDFIVVMSDGSTGHMPGKIARRYEEMGGEC
;
A
#
# COMPACT_ATOMS: atom_id res chain seq x y z
N ASN A 1 -11.29 -5.59 14.44
CA ASN A 1 -11.91 -6.27 13.27
C ASN A 1 -12.00 -5.34 12.05
N GLY A 2 -11.02 -4.45 11.85
CA GLY A 2 -11.06 -3.45 10.76
C GLY A 2 -12.01 -2.25 10.97
N LYS A 3 -12.95 -2.32 11.92
CA LYS A 3 -13.89 -1.22 12.24
C LYS A 3 -13.87 -0.81 13.72
N HIS A 4 -13.70 -1.79 14.60
CA HIS A 4 -13.60 -1.62 16.05
C HIS A 4 -12.38 -2.37 16.58
N ALA A 5 -11.84 -1.90 17.70
CA ALA A 5 -10.88 -2.66 18.48
C ALA A 5 -11.45 -4.03 18.89
N LEU A 6 -10.57 -4.99 19.12
CA LEU A 6 -10.97 -6.23 19.81
C LEU A 6 -11.38 -5.90 21.24
N ASP A 7 -12.31 -6.71 21.79
CA ASP A 7 -12.80 -6.48 23.13
C ASP A 7 -11.65 -6.47 24.16
N GLY A 8 -11.69 -5.51 25.08
CA GLY A 8 -10.64 -5.26 26.08
C GLY A 8 -9.30 -4.72 25.56
N ALA A 9 -9.09 -4.58 24.24
CA ALA A 9 -7.78 -4.19 23.70
C ALA A 9 -7.38 -2.75 24.09
N SER A 10 -8.30 -1.80 24.05
CA SER A 10 -8.02 -0.39 24.43
C SER A 10 -7.69 -0.26 25.91
N GLU A 11 -8.41 -0.98 26.78
CA GLU A 11 -8.17 -1.02 28.22
C GLU A 11 -6.84 -1.72 28.54
N CYS A 12 -6.49 -2.79 27.83
CA CYS A 12 -5.18 -3.43 27.92
C CYS A 12 -4.06 -2.42 27.61
N MET A 13 -4.18 -1.69 26.50
CA MET A 13 -3.20 -0.67 26.11
C MET A 13 -3.07 0.46 27.13
N LYS A 14 -4.18 0.87 27.75
CA LYS A 14 -4.17 1.84 28.84
C LYS A 14 -3.39 1.35 30.06
N ARG A 15 -3.59 0.10 30.48
CA ARG A 15 -2.86 -0.49 31.62
C ARG A 15 -1.37 -0.62 31.32
N LEU A 16 -1.01 -1.09 30.13
CA LEU A 16 0.38 -1.13 29.69
C LEU A 16 1.05 0.25 29.76
N HIS A 17 0.34 1.30 29.33
CA HIS A 17 0.84 2.66 29.44
C HIS A 17 0.99 3.13 30.90
N GLN A 18 0.03 2.81 31.78
CA GLN A 18 0.10 3.13 33.21
C GLN A 18 1.27 2.43 33.92
N ASP A 19 1.64 1.24 33.45
CA ASP A 19 2.79 0.46 33.93
C ASP A 19 4.12 0.85 33.22
N ASP A 20 4.15 2.02 32.57
CA ASP A 20 5.29 2.58 31.82
C ASP A 20 5.86 1.64 30.73
N LYS A 21 5.00 0.80 30.14
CA LYS A 21 5.40 -0.05 29.00
C LYS A 21 5.43 0.78 27.72
N LYS A 22 6.51 0.61 26.95
CA LYS A 22 6.68 1.21 25.63
C LYS A 22 6.07 0.29 24.58
N CYS A 23 4.97 0.72 23.98
CA CYS A 23 4.31 -0.01 22.90
C CYS A 23 4.49 0.71 21.56
N VAL A 24 4.75 -0.06 20.50
CA VAL A 24 4.85 0.42 19.11
C VAL A 24 3.92 -0.44 18.27
N ILE A 25 3.26 0.16 17.28
CA ILE A 25 2.44 -0.58 16.31
C ILE A 25 3.36 -1.09 15.20
N LEU A 26 3.22 -2.36 14.85
CA LEU A 26 3.85 -2.95 13.67
C LEU A 26 2.73 -3.46 12.75
N SER A 27 2.67 -2.99 11.52
CA SER A 27 1.55 -3.29 10.61
C SER A 27 1.98 -3.41 9.14
N ASN A 28 1.43 -4.40 8.44
CA ASN A 28 1.60 -4.59 6.99
C ASN A 28 0.76 -3.64 6.14
N THR A 29 0.08 -2.66 6.76
CA THR A 29 -0.68 -1.65 5.99
C THR A 29 0.22 -0.90 5.01
N SER A 30 -0.32 -0.64 3.82
CA SER A 30 0.33 0.20 2.81
C SER A 30 0.27 1.70 3.15
N SER A 31 -0.46 2.08 4.19
CA SER A 31 -0.48 3.46 4.70
C SER A 31 0.82 3.82 5.43
N LEU A 32 1.13 5.12 5.44
CA LEU A 32 2.24 5.68 6.22
C LEU A 32 2.01 5.50 7.74
N SER A 33 3.08 5.65 8.51
CA SER A 33 3.03 5.43 9.96
C SER A 33 2.15 6.46 10.67
N GLN A 34 2.27 7.74 10.29
CA GLN A 34 1.45 8.82 10.87
C GLN A 34 -0.04 8.61 10.58
N SER A 35 -0.36 8.30 9.33
CA SER A 35 -1.71 7.94 8.89
C SER A 35 -2.32 6.81 9.70
N THR A 36 -1.53 5.82 10.11
CA THR A 36 -1.99 4.71 10.95
C THR A 36 -2.27 5.16 12.38
N LEU A 37 -1.43 6.04 12.94
CA LEU A 37 -1.64 6.62 14.26
C LEU A 37 -2.89 7.50 14.30
N ASP A 38 -3.15 8.27 13.25
CA ASP A 38 -4.31 9.16 13.14
C ASP A 38 -5.65 8.39 13.09
N GLN A 39 -5.63 7.10 12.73
CA GLN A 39 -6.80 6.22 12.74
C GLN A 39 -7.08 5.59 14.10
N LEU A 40 -6.14 5.61 15.04
CA LEU A 40 -6.30 4.99 16.37
C LEU A 40 -7.52 5.49 17.15
N PRO A 41 -7.84 6.80 17.18
CA PRO A 41 -9.03 7.29 17.86
C PRO A 41 -10.32 6.67 17.34
N ASN A 42 -10.42 6.45 16.02
CA ASN A 42 -11.59 5.83 15.38
C ASN A 42 -11.80 4.37 15.84
N LEU A 43 -10.71 3.71 16.25
CA LEU A 43 -10.72 2.35 16.78
C LEU A 43 -10.90 2.31 18.31
N GLY A 44 -10.99 3.46 18.99
CA GLY A 44 -11.13 3.57 20.44
C GLY A 44 -9.80 3.52 21.21
N PHE A 45 -8.67 3.76 20.53
CA PHE A 45 -7.36 3.84 21.16
C PHE A 45 -6.92 5.29 21.34
N ASN A 46 -6.26 5.58 22.46
CA ASN A 46 -5.57 6.85 22.67
C ASN A 46 -4.17 6.77 22.02
N PRO A 47 -3.83 7.61 21.03
CA PRO A 47 -2.51 7.60 20.41
C PRO A 47 -1.35 7.78 21.40
N ALA A 48 -1.56 8.50 22.51
CA ALA A 48 -0.53 8.70 23.54
C ALA A 48 -0.11 7.40 24.27
N HIS A 49 -0.90 6.33 24.16
CA HIS A 49 -0.53 5.02 24.70
C HIS A 49 0.51 4.29 23.83
N PHE A 50 0.83 4.83 22.66
CA PHE A 50 1.81 4.27 21.72
C PHE A 50 2.98 5.24 21.56
N ARG A 51 4.20 4.70 21.44
CA ARG A 51 5.40 5.46 21.13
C ARG A 51 5.49 5.83 19.64
N GLY A 52 4.78 5.10 18.79
CA GLY A 52 4.77 5.30 17.34
C GLY A 52 4.24 4.07 16.60
N ALA A 53 4.38 4.10 15.28
CA ALA A 53 4.07 2.99 14.39
C ALA A 53 5.23 2.75 13.42
N VAL A 54 5.34 1.51 12.96
CA VAL A 54 6.19 1.06 11.85
C VAL A 54 5.27 0.33 10.89
N THR A 55 5.21 0.78 9.64
CA THR A 55 4.33 0.23 8.62
C THR A 55 5.08 -0.18 7.35
N SER A 56 4.61 -1.21 6.67
CA SER A 56 5.15 -1.60 5.35
C SER A 56 5.04 -0.46 4.34
N GLY A 57 3.95 0.32 4.38
CA GLY A 57 3.81 1.52 3.56
C GLY A 57 4.91 2.55 3.76
N GLU A 58 5.26 2.83 5.02
CA GLU A 58 6.35 3.76 5.35
C GLU A 58 7.69 3.29 4.75
N GLU A 59 8.04 2.02 4.97
CA GLU A 59 9.30 1.46 4.46
C GLU A 59 9.31 1.37 2.92
N ALA A 60 8.19 1.01 2.29
CA ALA A 60 8.04 1.03 0.84
C ALA A 60 8.22 2.44 0.28
N SER A 61 7.65 3.47 0.91
CA SER A 61 7.81 4.86 0.46
C SER A 61 9.27 5.34 0.55
N LYS A 62 9.99 4.98 1.62
CA LYS A 62 11.43 5.28 1.77
C LYS A 62 12.26 4.59 0.71
N TYR A 63 11.99 3.29 0.46
CA TYR A 63 12.67 2.54 -0.59
C TYR A 63 12.43 3.18 -1.96
N ILE A 64 11.18 3.52 -2.29
CA ILE A 64 10.83 4.17 -3.56
C ILE A 64 11.54 5.53 -3.67
N SER A 65 11.55 6.32 -2.60
CA SER A 65 12.22 7.62 -2.57
C SER A 65 13.72 7.50 -2.85
N GLN A 66 14.39 6.51 -2.25
CA GLN A 66 15.82 6.28 -2.41
C GLN A 66 16.17 5.71 -3.80
N THR A 67 15.34 4.80 -4.31
CA THR A 67 15.62 4.06 -5.55
C THR A 67 15.14 4.80 -6.81
N PHE A 68 13.98 5.46 -6.73
CA PHE A 68 13.31 6.09 -7.87
C PHE A 68 13.01 7.58 -7.67
N GLY A 69 12.88 8.06 -6.44
CA GLY A 69 12.33 9.39 -6.14
C GLY A 69 13.35 10.53 -6.03
N GLN A 70 14.65 10.22 -6.03
CA GLN A 70 15.70 11.24 -5.90
C GLN A 70 15.71 12.19 -7.12
N PRO A 71 15.92 13.51 -6.91
CA PRO A 71 16.09 14.44 -8.01
C PRO A 71 17.31 14.04 -8.85
N ASN A 72 17.15 13.99 -10.18
CA ASN A 72 18.30 13.84 -11.05
C ASN A 72 19.06 15.16 -11.10
N ASN A 73 20.38 15.13 -10.88
CA ASN A 73 21.27 16.30 -11.04
C ASN A 73 21.30 16.89 -12.46
N ASN A 74 20.66 16.22 -13.43
CA ASN A 74 20.39 16.74 -14.76
C ASN A 74 18.94 17.25 -14.82
N GLU A 75 18.78 18.58 -14.84
CA GLU A 75 17.48 19.30 -14.89
C GLU A 75 16.55 18.90 -16.05
N LYS A 76 17.02 18.09 -17.00
CA LYS A 76 16.27 17.62 -18.17
C LYS A 76 15.63 16.24 -18.04
N ARG A 77 15.88 15.49 -16.96
CA ARG A 77 15.31 14.15 -16.80
C ARG A 77 13.91 14.24 -16.20
N ARG A 78 12.93 13.58 -16.84
CA ARG A 78 11.56 13.45 -16.32
C ARG A 78 11.54 12.74 -14.96
N ASN A 79 10.48 12.96 -14.18
CA ASN A 79 10.16 12.14 -13.01
C ASN A 79 10.03 10.67 -13.42
N ASN A 80 10.43 9.77 -12.51
CA ASN A 80 10.14 8.34 -12.68
C ASN A 80 8.64 8.11 -12.52
N LYS A 81 8.14 7.07 -13.18
CA LYS A 81 6.72 6.78 -13.29
C LYS A 81 6.36 5.43 -12.70
N ALA A 82 5.33 5.40 -11.88
CA ALA A 82 4.82 4.19 -11.26
C ALA A 82 3.54 3.73 -11.95
N LEU A 83 3.49 2.50 -12.45
CA LEU A 83 2.21 1.85 -12.75
C LEU A 83 1.52 1.57 -11.42
N TRP A 84 0.51 2.36 -11.08
CA TRP A 84 0.01 2.43 -9.72
C TRP A 84 -1.25 1.60 -9.53
N ILE A 85 -1.11 0.46 -8.86
CA ILE A 85 -2.20 -0.42 -8.47
C ILE A 85 -2.61 -0.10 -7.03
N THR A 86 -3.87 0.28 -6.83
CA THR A 86 -4.38 0.85 -5.58
C THR A 86 -5.86 0.53 -5.36
N TRP A 87 -6.52 1.27 -4.46
CA TRP A 87 -7.90 1.06 -4.01
C TRP A 87 -8.94 1.80 -4.87
N ASP A 88 -10.14 1.22 -5.02
CA ASP A 88 -11.24 1.71 -5.89
C ASP A 88 -11.89 3.00 -5.40
N LYS A 89 -11.86 3.21 -4.09
CA LYS A 89 -12.34 4.40 -3.40
C LYS A 89 -11.13 5.19 -2.93
N GLN A 90 -11.28 6.51 -2.89
CA GLN A 90 -10.44 7.33 -2.01
C GLN A 90 -10.68 6.85 -0.58
N LYS A 91 -9.87 5.89 -0.13
CA LYS A 91 -9.68 5.64 1.29
C LYS A 91 -9.04 6.90 1.86
N ARG A 92 -9.31 7.20 3.13
CA ARG A 92 -8.49 8.16 3.87
C ARG A 92 -7.41 7.37 4.62
N PRO A 93 -6.14 7.80 4.55
CA PRO A 93 -5.63 9.00 3.86
C PRO A 93 -5.65 8.87 2.34
N ASP A 94 -5.62 10.01 1.64
CA ASP A 94 -5.61 10.04 0.19
C ASP A 94 -4.43 9.19 -0.30
N PRO A 95 -4.65 8.21 -1.19
CA PRO A 95 -3.55 7.42 -1.73
C PRO A 95 -2.45 8.28 -2.41
N LEU A 96 -2.71 9.54 -2.77
CA LEU A 96 -1.69 10.50 -3.23
C LEU A 96 -0.78 11.02 -2.11
N ASP A 97 -1.20 11.02 -0.84
CA ASP A 97 -0.35 11.38 0.29
C ASP A 97 0.88 10.44 0.37
N PHE A 98 0.71 9.19 -0.08
CA PHE A 98 1.80 8.22 -0.20
C PHE A 98 2.87 8.69 -1.21
N PHE A 99 2.47 9.28 -2.34
CA PHE A 99 3.41 9.77 -3.35
C PHE A 99 4.25 10.93 -2.84
N ALA A 100 3.70 11.78 -1.97
CA ALA A 100 4.48 12.85 -1.33
C ALA A 100 5.69 12.29 -0.54
N ALA A 101 5.54 11.12 0.10
CA ALA A 101 6.64 10.44 0.79
C ALA A 101 7.62 9.74 -0.17
N CYS A 102 7.19 9.46 -1.41
CA CYS A 102 8.00 8.78 -2.43
C CYS A 102 8.93 9.71 -3.22
N GLY A 103 8.83 11.03 -3.06
CA GLY A 103 9.66 12.00 -3.79
C GLY A 103 9.15 12.27 -5.22
N ASN A 104 10.05 12.40 -6.19
CA ASN A 104 9.72 12.83 -7.56
C ASN A 104 9.19 11.67 -8.43
N ILE A 105 8.03 11.13 -8.05
CA ILE A 105 7.35 10.05 -8.76
C ILE A 105 6.00 10.52 -9.29
N ASP A 106 5.73 10.24 -10.56
CA ASP A 106 4.43 10.44 -11.17
C ASP A 106 3.69 9.09 -11.31
N PRO A 107 2.40 8.97 -10.98
CA PRO A 107 1.61 7.81 -11.37
C PRO A 107 1.38 7.79 -12.89
N THR A 108 1.29 6.60 -13.48
CA THR A 108 0.88 6.38 -14.87
C THR A 108 -0.05 5.18 -14.99
N CYS A 109 -0.89 5.20 -16.01
CA CYS A 109 -1.77 4.09 -16.37
C CYS A 109 -1.22 3.20 -17.47
N GLU A 110 -0.17 3.66 -18.15
CA GLU A 110 0.39 2.99 -19.31
C GLU A 110 1.60 2.15 -18.90
N VAL A 111 1.58 0.87 -19.25
CA VAL A 111 2.69 -0.03 -18.96
C VAL A 111 3.95 0.44 -19.65
N GLU A 112 3.86 0.98 -20.87
CA GLU A 112 4.99 1.41 -21.71
C GLU A 112 5.79 2.57 -21.10
N ASP A 113 5.12 3.42 -20.32
CA ASP A 113 5.66 4.64 -19.75
C ASP A 113 6.09 4.46 -18.29
N ALA A 114 5.77 3.33 -17.67
CA ALA A 114 6.16 3.00 -16.31
C ALA A 114 7.66 2.65 -16.20
N ASP A 115 8.28 3.03 -15.09
CA ASP A 115 9.64 2.65 -14.70
C ASP A 115 9.63 1.53 -13.64
N PHE A 116 8.52 1.39 -12.88
CA PHE A 116 8.28 0.32 -11.92
C PHE A 116 6.77 0.14 -11.67
N ILE A 117 6.39 -0.95 -11.01
CA ILE A 117 5.02 -1.18 -10.54
C ILE A 117 4.93 -0.80 -9.06
N LEU A 118 3.99 0.06 -8.69
CA LEU A 118 3.65 0.32 -7.29
C LEU A 118 2.37 -0.44 -6.93
N LEU A 119 2.53 -1.48 -6.12
CA LEU A 119 1.43 -2.29 -5.63
C LEU A 119 1.04 -1.83 -4.21
N HIS A 120 0.24 -0.77 -4.16
CA HIS A 120 -0.24 -0.11 -2.93
C HIS A 120 -1.63 -0.60 -2.47
N GLY A 121 -2.38 -1.22 -3.39
CA GLY A 121 -3.68 -1.85 -3.19
C GLY A 121 -3.93 -2.91 -4.26
N CYS A 122 -5.18 -3.32 -4.48
CA CYS A 122 -5.48 -4.45 -5.36
C CYS A 122 -6.82 -4.37 -6.08
N GLN A 123 -7.36 -3.17 -6.31
CA GLN A 123 -8.69 -3.01 -6.91
C GLN A 123 -8.68 -2.23 -8.23
N THR A 124 -7.74 -1.31 -8.45
CA THR A 124 -7.74 -0.45 -9.63
C THR A 124 -6.34 0.03 -9.97
N ILE A 125 -6.13 0.40 -11.24
CA ILE A 125 -4.98 1.18 -11.69
C ILE A 125 -5.40 2.65 -11.79
N ARG A 126 -4.60 3.53 -11.20
CA ARG A 126 -4.83 4.97 -11.22
C ARG A 126 -3.66 5.74 -11.81
N GLY A 127 -3.97 6.87 -12.43
CA GLY A 127 -3.00 7.77 -13.02
C GLY A 127 -2.84 9.06 -12.22
N LYS A 128 -2.54 10.15 -12.91
CA LYS A 128 -2.42 11.49 -12.31
C LYS A 128 -3.77 11.91 -11.73
N GLU A 129 -3.74 12.84 -10.79
CA GLU A 129 -4.97 13.36 -10.15
C GLU A 129 -5.90 12.25 -9.57
N SER A 130 -5.37 11.06 -9.31
CA SER A 130 -6.12 9.86 -8.90
C SER A 130 -7.21 9.39 -9.88
N GLU A 131 -7.08 9.66 -11.18
CA GLU A 131 -8.02 9.16 -12.18
C GLU A 131 -8.05 7.61 -12.20
N VAL A 132 -9.24 7.02 -12.34
CA VAL A 132 -9.37 5.56 -12.50
C VAL A 132 -9.19 5.22 -13.97
N CYS A 133 -8.12 4.49 -14.29
CA CYS A 133 -7.84 4.05 -15.66
C CYS A 133 -8.33 2.64 -15.94
N SER A 134 -8.24 1.74 -14.96
CA SER A 134 -8.68 0.34 -15.11
C SER A 134 -9.12 -0.23 -13.77
N SER A 135 -10.17 -1.06 -13.81
CA SER A 135 -10.61 -1.85 -12.66
C SER A 135 -9.94 -3.22 -12.69
N LEU A 136 -9.66 -3.80 -11.53
CA LEU A 136 -9.22 -5.19 -11.36
C LEU A 136 -10.39 -6.11 -10.99
N GLY A 137 -11.59 -5.71 -11.42
CA GLY A 137 -12.83 -6.45 -11.24
C GLY A 137 -13.13 -6.75 -9.78
N SER A 138 -13.44 -8.01 -9.50
CA SER A 138 -13.73 -8.52 -8.16
C SER A 138 -12.55 -9.29 -7.57
N PHE A 139 -11.30 -8.89 -7.87
CA PHE A 139 -10.11 -9.55 -7.35
C PHE A 139 -10.16 -9.67 -5.82
N MET A 140 -10.56 -8.60 -5.12
CA MET A 140 -10.58 -8.60 -3.64
C MET A 140 -11.56 -9.65 -3.10
N GLU A 141 -12.67 -9.92 -3.78
CA GLU A 141 -13.68 -10.88 -3.36
C GLU A 141 -13.37 -12.31 -3.82
N THR A 142 -12.81 -12.47 -5.02
CA THR A 142 -12.70 -13.77 -5.70
C THR A 142 -11.26 -14.31 -5.77
N GLY A 143 -10.27 -13.42 -5.69
CA GLY A 143 -8.87 -13.74 -5.96
C GLY A 143 -8.53 -14.03 -7.41
N GLN A 144 -9.47 -13.86 -8.34
CA GLN A 144 -9.22 -14.12 -9.74
C GLN A 144 -8.28 -13.07 -10.31
N LEU A 145 -7.26 -13.54 -11.03
CA LEU A 145 -6.19 -12.70 -11.56
C LEU A 145 -6.43 -12.28 -13.01
N ASP A 146 -7.56 -12.68 -13.61
CA ASP A 146 -7.83 -12.53 -15.05
C ASP A 146 -7.69 -11.09 -15.56
N ASP A 147 -8.11 -10.10 -14.77
CA ASP A 147 -8.02 -8.68 -15.12
C ASP A 147 -6.58 -8.13 -15.04
N ILE A 148 -5.76 -8.67 -14.13
CA ILE A 148 -4.40 -8.16 -13.88
C ILE A 148 -3.30 -8.97 -14.59
N ASP A 149 -3.51 -10.27 -14.82
CA ASP A 149 -2.54 -11.18 -15.44
C ASP A 149 -2.02 -10.67 -16.81
N PRO A 150 -2.87 -10.14 -17.73
CA PRO A 150 -2.41 -9.55 -18.98
C PRO A 150 -1.48 -8.35 -18.78
N ILE A 151 -1.75 -7.53 -17.77
CA ILE A 151 -0.97 -6.33 -17.42
C ILE A 151 0.37 -6.76 -16.82
N LEU A 152 0.36 -7.71 -15.87
CA LEU A 152 1.57 -8.28 -15.29
C LEU A 152 2.47 -8.90 -16.35
N LYS A 153 1.91 -9.62 -17.33
CA LYS A 153 2.69 -10.18 -18.45
C LYS A 153 3.38 -9.10 -19.29
N GLN A 154 2.74 -7.95 -19.51
CA GLN A 154 3.36 -6.82 -20.21
C GLN A 154 4.49 -6.21 -19.38
N CYS A 155 4.26 -6.02 -18.08
CA CYS A 155 5.27 -5.51 -17.16
C CYS A 155 6.48 -6.43 -17.05
N GLN A 156 6.24 -7.74 -16.95
CA GLN A 156 7.29 -8.76 -16.90
C GLN A 156 8.12 -8.78 -18.18
N LYS A 157 7.50 -8.66 -19.35
CA LYS A 157 8.22 -8.54 -20.64
C LYS A 157 9.13 -7.31 -20.69
N ARG A 158 8.76 -6.22 -20.01
CA ARG A 158 9.58 -5.01 -19.85
C ARG A 158 10.60 -5.11 -18.72
N GLY A 159 10.55 -6.16 -17.90
CA GLY A 159 11.42 -6.32 -16.74
C GLY A 159 11.21 -5.25 -15.67
N LEU A 160 9.97 -4.77 -15.49
CA LEU A 160 9.71 -3.75 -14.47
C LEU A 160 9.85 -4.32 -13.06
N PRO A 161 10.61 -3.69 -12.16
CA PRO A 161 10.58 -4.06 -10.75
C PRO A 161 9.20 -3.70 -10.16
N MET A 162 8.70 -4.53 -9.25
CA MET A 162 7.51 -4.25 -8.45
C MET A 162 7.93 -3.84 -7.04
N VAL A 163 7.19 -2.92 -6.43
CA VAL A 163 7.26 -2.63 -5.00
C VAL A 163 5.90 -2.88 -4.37
N CYS A 164 5.84 -3.90 -3.50
CA CYS A 164 4.62 -4.27 -2.77
C CYS A 164 4.57 -3.58 -1.40
N ALA A 165 3.65 -2.63 -1.24
CA ALA A 165 3.52 -1.87 0.01
C ALA A 165 2.67 -2.59 1.08
N ASN A 166 1.96 -3.66 0.71
CA ASN A 166 1.25 -4.54 1.64
C ASN A 166 1.41 -6.01 1.20
N PRO A 167 2.27 -6.79 1.87
CA PRO A 167 2.57 -8.18 1.49
C PRO A 167 1.51 -9.19 1.95
N ASP A 168 0.42 -8.77 2.62
CA ASP A 168 -0.61 -9.70 3.06
C ASP A 168 -1.30 -10.37 1.86
N PHE A 169 -1.67 -11.64 2.03
CA PHE A 169 -2.35 -12.41 0.98
C PHE A 169 -3.87 -12.34 1.12
N ILE A 170 -4.33 -12.19 2.36
CA ILE A 170 -5.75 -12.11 2.71
C ILE A 170 -5.95 -11.14 3.87
N VAL A 171 -7.18 -10.63 4.00
CA VAL A 171 -7.65 -9.85 5.15
C VAL A 171 -8.98 -10.39 5.62
N VAL A 172 -9.23 -10.37 6.94
CA VAL A 172 -10.55 -10.69 7.51
C VAL A 172 -11.36 -9.41 7.63
N MET A 173 -12.51 -9.37 6.97
CA MET A 173 -13.44 -8.25 6.96
C MET A 173 -14.25 -8.18 8.27
N SER A 174 -14.93 -7.06 8.50
CA SER A 174 -15.73 -6.87 9.72
C SER A 174 -16.94 -7.80 9.82
N ASP A 175 -17.44 -8.30 8.68
CA ASP A 175 -18.52 -9.28 8.60
C ASP A 175 -18.03 -10.74 8.71
N GLY A 176 -16.72 -10.94 8.92
CA GLY A 176 -16.10 -12.26 9.03
C GLY A 176 -15.72 -12.90 7.69
N SER A 177 -16.07 -12.28 6.56
CA SER A 177 -15.61 -12.74 5.24
C SER A 177 -14.11 -12.51 5.05
N THR A 178 -13.51 -13.19 4.08
CA THR A 178 -12.10 -13.03 3.73
C THR A 178 -11.98 -12.27 2.41
N GLY A 179 -11.18 -11.21 2.37
CA GLY A 179 -10.77 -10.54 1.14
C GLY A 179 -9.36 -10.93 0.73
N HIS A 180 -9.07 -10.87 -0.57
CA HIS A 180 -7.75 -11.08 -1.16
C HIS A 180 -6.98 -9.77 -1.20
N MET A 181 -5.68 -9.85 -0.92
CA MET A 181 -4.82 -8.69 -0.69
C MET A 181 -3.66 -8.64 -1.69
N PRO A 182 -2.97 -7.49 -1.81
CA PRO A 182 -1.98 -7.27 -2.86
C PRO A 182 -0.83 -8.27 -2.87
N GLY A 183 -0.46 -8.87 -1.74
CA GLY A 183 0.57 -9.92 -1.70
C GLY A 183 0.32 -11.11 -2.63
N LYS A 184 -0.94 -11.42 -2.98
CA LYS A 184 -1.24 -12.44 -4.00
C LYS A 184 -0.87 -12.01 -5.41
N ILE A 185 -1.03 -10.72 -5.74
CA ILE A 185 -0.59 -10.14 -7.01
C ILE A 185 0.93 -10.11 -7.07
N ALA A 186 1.60 -9.73 -5.97
CA ALA A 186 3.06 -9.75 -5.87
C ALA A 186 3.62 -11.16 -6.13
N ARG A 187 3.10 -12.16 -5.41
CA ARG A 187 3.47 -13.57 -5.62
C ARG A 187 3.23 -14.02 -7.06
N ARG A 188 2.09 -13.63 -7.65
CA ARG A 188 1.80 -13.97 -9.04
C ARG A 188 2.85 -13.38 -9.99
N TYR A 189 3.32 -12.17 -9.73
CA TYR A 189 4.36 -11.52 -10.53
C TYR A 189 5.70 -12.25 -10.42
N GLU A 190 6.11 -12.65 -9.20
CA GLU A 190 7.31 -13.46 -8.97
C GLU A 190 7.23 -14.82 -9.68
N GLU A 191 6.06 -15.49 -9.65
CA GLU A 191 5.82 -16.75 -10.36
C GLU A 191 5.92 -16.61 -11.89
N MET A 192 5.74 -15.40 -12.44
CA MET A 192 6.00 -15.09 -13.86
C MET A 192 7.49 -14.76 -14.13
N GLY A 193 8.35 -14.77 -13.11
CA GLY A 193 9.76 -14.38 -13.19
C GLY A 193 9.99 -12.87 -13.09
N GLY A 194 9.01 -12.10 -12.61
CA GLY A 194 9.21 -10.69 -12.24
C GLY A 194 9.94 -10.53 -10.91
N GLU A 195 10.56 -9.38 -10.70
CA GLU A 195 11.19 -9.00 -9.42
C GLU A 195 10.19 -8.16 -8.59
N CYS A 196 10.04 -8.49 -7.30
CA CYS A 196 9.19 -7.76 -6.35
C CYS A 196 9.94 -7.50 -5.03
#